data_AF-A0A144A5Q3-F1
#
_entry.id   AF-A0A144A5Q3-F1
#
_cell.length_a   1.000
_cell.length_b   1.000
_cell.length_c   1.000
_cell.angle_alpha   90.00
_cell.angle_beta   90.00
_cell.angle_gamma   90.00
#
_symmetry.space_group_name_H-M   'P 1'
#
loop_
_entity.id
_entity.type
_entity.pdbx_description
1 polymer ?
#
loop_
_entity_poly.entity_id
_entity_poly.type
_entity_poly.pdbx_seq_one_letter_code
_entity_poly.pdbx_strand_id
1 'polypeptide(L)' 'MNAKKHVLTWVIETLMLFVIYSLVCYLMPDVLLYHLYTRHFGFVTELEWSESYTLFLFIFSFLLNGMLIYLWALRK' A
#
# COMPACT_ATOMS: atom_id res chain seq x y z
N MET A 1 2.76 -26.54 13.45
CA MET A 1 1.50 -25.87 13.04
C MET A 1 0.82 -26.75 11.98
N ASN A 2 -0.49 -26.98 12.04
CA ASN A 2 -1.19 -27.83 11.07
C ASN A 2 -1.20 -27.13 9.69
N ALA A 3 -0.91 -27.84 8.59
CA ALA A 3 -0.70 -27.25 7.26
C ALA A 3 -1.89 -26.37 6.81
N LYS A 4 -3.12 -26.82 7.11
CA LYS A 4 -4.35 -26.05 6.85
C LYS A 4 -4.39 -24.69 7.54
N LYS A 5 -3.93 -24.61 8.79
CA LYS A 5 -3.86 -23.36 9.55
C LYS A 5 -2.81 -22.41 8.98
N HIS A 6 -1.69 -22.96 8.49
CA HIS A 6 -0.64 -22.14 7.88
C HIS A 6 -1.11 -21.50 6.57
N VAL A 7 -1.73 -22.28 5.67
CA VAL A 7 -2.29 -21.77 4.42
C VAL A 7 -3.36 -20.71 4.68
N LEU A 8 -4.27 -20.95 5.64
CA LEU A 8 -5.31 -19.98 6.00
C LEU A 8 -4.73 -18.67 6.52
N THR A 9 -3.67 -18.73 7.34
CA THR A 9 -3.00 -17.54 7.87
C THR A 9 -2.38 -16.73 6.72
N TRP A 10 -1.68 -17.39 5.81
CA TRP A 10 -1.09 -16.75 4.65
C TRP A 10 -2.13 -16.09 3.72
N VAL A 11 -3.26 -16.75 3.50
CA VAL A 11 -4.38 -16.18 2.73
C VAL A 11 -4.95 -14.93 3.40
N ILE A 12 -5.10 -14.92 4.73
CA ILE A 12 -5.58 -13.75 5.47
C ILE A 12 -4.56 -12.60 5.40
N GLU A 13 -3.27 -12.89 5.60
CA GLU A 13 -2.19 -11.91 5.54
C GLU A 13 -2.04 -11.28 4.15
N THR A 14 -2.33 -12.02 3.09
CA THR A 14 -2.37 -11.50 1.71
C THR A 14 -3.65 -10.71 1.43
N LEU A 15 -4.81 -11.16 1.93
CA LEU A 15 -6.06 -10.40 1.85
C LEU A 15 -5.98 -9.04 2.55
N MET A 16 -5.20 -8.97 3.63
CA MET A 16 -4.96 -7.76 4.39
C MET A 16 -4.34 -6.64 3.53
N LEU A 17 -3.50 -7.01 2.55
CA LEU A 17 -2.90 -6.04 1.61
C LEU A 17 -3.97 -5.27 0.83
N PHE A 18 -5.06 -5.94 0.39
CA PHE A 18 -6.14 -5.27 -0.33
C PHE A 18 -6.82 -4.23 0.54
N VAL A 19 -7.09 -4.57 1.80
CA VAL A 19 -7.72 -3.65 2.76
C VAL A 19 -6.81 -2.45 3.02
N ILE A 20 -5.52 -2.70 3.26
CA ILE A 20 -4.53 -1.64 3.48
C ILE A 20 -4.43 -0.73 2.27
N TYR A 21 -4.30 -1.30 1.08
CA TYR A 21 -4.18 -0.54 -0.16
C TYR A 21 -5.43 0.33 -0.40
N SER A 22 -6.63 -0.22 -0.23
CA SER A 22 -7.87 0.56 -0.35
C SER A 22 -7.94 1.71 0.65
N LEU A 23 -7.54 1.49 1.91
CA LEU A 23 -7.51 2.55 2.92
C LEU A 23 -6.48 3.62 2.59
N VAL A 24 -5.28 3.23 2.15
CA VAL A 24 -4.22 4.16 1.73
C VAL A 24 -4.69 5.01 0.56
N CYS A 25 -5.32 4.42 -0.46
CA CYS A 25 -5.90 5.17 -1.58
C CYS A 25 -7.03 6.10 -1.16
N TYR A 26 -7.86 5.70 -0.20
CA TYR A 26 -8.95 6.54 0.31
C TYR A 26 -8.43 7.75 1.11
N LEU A 27 -7.38 7.56 1.91
CA LEU A 27 -6.85 8.59 2.80
C LEU A 27 -5.86 9.54 2.13
N MET A 28 -5.16 9.10 1.07
CA MET A 28 -4.12 9.92 0.45
C MET A 28 -4.71 10.95 -0.53
N PRO A 29 -4.38 12.25 -0.36
CA PRO A 29 -4.96 13.33 -1.15
C PRO A 29 -4.22 13.50 -2.48
N ASP A 30 -4.62 12.72 -3.49
CA ASP A 30 -4.01 12.68 -4.83
C ASP A 30 -3.78 14.07 -5.45
N VAL A 31 -4.86 14.86 -5.59
CA VAL A 31 -4.82 16.20 -6.22
C VAL A 31 -3.88 17.15 -5.49
N LEU A 32 -3.84 17.09 -4.15
CA LEU A 32 -2.95 17.94 -3.35
C LEU A 32 -1.48 17.56 -3.57
N LEU A 33 -1.19 16.25 -3.63
CA LEU A 33 0.15 15.74 -3.90
C LEU A 33 0.60 16.06 -5.32
N TYR A 34 -0.29 15.98 -6.30
CA TYR A 34 -0.02 16.38 -7.69
C TYR A 34 0.41 17.85 -7.79
N HIS A 35 -0.33 18.76 -7.15
CA HIS A 35 0.00 20.18 -7.14
C HIS A 35 1.31 20.47 -6.40
N LEU A 36 1.58 19.76 -5.29
CA LEU A 36 2.85 19.88 -4.58
C LEU A 36 4.03 19.43 -5.43
N TYR A 37 3.89 18.29 -6.12
CA TYR A 37 4.92 17.74 -6.99
C TYR A 37 5.20 18.68 -8.17
N THR A 38 4.15 19.08 -8.89
CA THR A 38 4.29 19.93 -10.07
C THR A 38 4.89 21.30 -9.76
N ARG A 39 4.64 21.82 -8.54
CA ARG A 39 5.26 23.06 -8.06
C ARG A 39 6.77 22.96 -7.82
N HIS A 40 7.28 21.79 -7.45
CA HIS A 40 8.71 21.62 -7.10
C HIS A 40 9.54 21.03 -8.23
N PHE A 41 8.95 20.12 -9.03
CA PHE A 41 9.68 19.32 -10.02
C PHE A 41 9.29 19.65 -11.47
N GLY A 42 8.28 20.50 -11.68
CA GLY A 42 7.80 20.89 -13.01
C GLY A 42 6.58 20.10 -13.47
N PHE A 43 6.14 20.35 -14.71
CA PHE A 43 4.92 19.76 -15.24
C PHE A 43 5.12 18.25 -15.51
N VAL A 44 4.19 17.44 -15.00
CA VAL A 44 4.06 16.03 -15.33
C VAL A 44 2.63 15.79 -15.82
N THR A 45 2.47 14.89 -16.78
CA THR A 45 1.12 14.58 -17.28
C THR A 45 0.29 13.87 -16.21
N GLU A 46 -1.03 14.06 -16.23
CA GLU A 46 -1.94 13.42 -15.26
C GLU A 46 -1.84 11.88 -15.34
N LEU A 47 -1.60 11.34 -16.54
CA LEU A 47 -1.43 9.91 -16.75
C LEU A 47 -0.17 9.38 -16.07
N GLU A 48 1.00 9.98 -16.35
CA GLU A 48 2.27 9.57 -15.74
C GLU A 48 2.26 9.76 -14.22
N TRP A 49 1.60 10.82 -13.74
CA TRP A 49 1.37 11.02 -12.32
C TRP A 49 0.54 9.89 -11.72
N SER A 50 -0.61 9.57 -12.31
CA SER A 50 -1.50 8.51 -11.82
C SER A 50 -0.79 7.16 -11.77
N GLU A 51 -0.02 6.81 -12.79
CA GLU A 51 0.76 5.56 -12.81
C GLU A 51 1.83 5.54 -11.70
N SER A 52 2.61 6.60 -11.60
CA SER A 52 3.68 6.70 -10.59
C SER A 52 3.12 6.74 -9.16
N TYR A 53 2.01 7.45 -8.97
CA TYR A 53 1.32 7.62 -7.70
C TYR A 53 0.70 6.31 -7.23
N THR A 54 -0.04 5.61 -8.10
CA THR A 54 -0.62 4.30 -7.76
C THR A 54 0.45 3.25 -7.46
N LEU A 55 1.55 3.24 -8.22
CA LEU A 55 2.71 2.40 -7.92
C LEU A 55 3.29 2.72 -6.53
N PHE A 56 3.48 3.99 -6.21
CA PHE A 56 3.99 4.43 -4.91
C PHE A 56 3.07 3.99 -3.76
N LEU A 57 1.75 4.20 -3.90
CA LEU A 57 0.77 3.76 -2.90
C LEU A 57 0.77 2.25 -2.73
N PHE A 58 0.95 1.49 -3.81
CA PHE A 58 1.03 0.04 -3.75
C PHE A 58 2.29 -0.43 -3.01
N ILE A 59 3.45 0.13 -3.33
CA ILE A 59 4.72 -0.16 -2.63
C ILE A 59 4.60 0.18 -1.14
N PHE A 60 4.07 1.36 -0.81
CA PHE A 60 3.85 1.78 0.56
C PHE A 60 2.92 0.82 1.31
N SER A 61 1.81 0.41 0.67
CA SER A 61 0.85 -0.55 1.24
C SER A 61 1.46 -1.92 1.44
N PHE A 62 2.30 -2.38 0.51
CA PHE A 62 3.03 -3.64 0.62
C PHE A 62 3.99 -3.64 1.81
N LEU A 63 4.76 -2.56 1.98
CA LEU A 63 5.68 -2.39 3.12
C LEU A 63 4.91 -2.35 4.44
N LEU A 64 3.78 -1.64 4.49
CA LEU A 64 2.93 -1.56 5.68
C LEU A 64 2.34 -2.93 6.02
N ASN A 65 1.87 -3.69 5.03
CA ASN A 65 1.37 -5.05 5.23
C ASN A 65 2.46 -5.97 5.80
N GLY A 66 3.66 -5.93 5.21
CA GLY A 66 4.82 -6.69 5.71
C GLY A 66 5.18 -6.31 7.15
N MET A 67 5.15 -5.03 7.49
CA MET A 67 5.39 -4.55 8.85
C MET A 67 4.34 -5.07 9.84
N LEU A 68 3.06 -5.08 9.47
CA LEU A 68 1.98 -5.60 10.32
C LEU A 68 2.10 -7.11 10.53
N ILE A 69 2.43 -7.87 9.48
CA ILE A 69 2.69 -9.31 9.58
C ILE A 69 3.88 -9.56 10.51
N TYR A 70 4.96 -8.78 10.37
CA TYR A 70 6.14 -8.89 11.23
C TYR A 70 5.82 -8.61 12.70
N LEU A 71 5.11 -7.52 12.99
CA LEU A 71 4.68 -7.18 14.36
C LEU A 71 3.73 -8.23 14.94
N TRP A 72 2.84 -8.79 14.13
CA TRP A 72 1.95 -9.88 14.54
C TRP A 72 2.73 -11.15 14.87
N ALA A 73 3.75 -11.48 14.07
CA ALA A 73 4.63 -12.62 14.30
C ALA A 73 5.45 -12.44 15.60
N LEU A 74 5.92 -11.23 15.91
CA LEU A 74 6.65 -10.93 17.15
C LEU A 74 5.79 -11.02 18.41
N ARG A 75 4.48 -10.79 18.30
CA ARG A 75 3.54 -10.87 19.42
C ARG A 75 3.18 -12.32 19.78
N LYS A 76 3.43 -13.26 18.87
CA LYS A 76 3.08 -14.67 18.99
C LYS A 76 4.18 -15.48 19.67
#